data_AF-A0A3A0F7L6-F1
#
_entry.id   AF-A0A3A0F7L6-F1
#
_cell.length_a   1.000
_cell.length_b   1.000
_cell.length_c   1.000
_cell.angle_alpha   90.00
_cell.angle_beta   90.00
_cell.angle_gamma   90.00
#
_symmetry.space_group_name_H-M   'P 1'
#
loop_
_entity.id
_entity.type
_entity.pdbx_description
1 polymer ?
#
loop_
_entity_poly.entity_id
_entity_poly.type
_entity_poly.pdbx_seq_one_letter_code
_entity_poly.pdbx_strand_id
1 'polypeptide(L)'
;MSPPGASPTAPRVRDALLAHAERIAVVPLTLVVSPAGSGKSTLLDAWQRALAAHGQPTAYLDLSPLHADASVLVADLREPCAHAAPGFGAETLAALALPPVADTWRSLARAWLRDAAKLEAPLVLFVDNFHELPHEASGARWLDEVIRASSGRCAVVVSTRGSVPGCAARLRADGAVLDVGAQDLSLRFDEVRDVLAAHGAGADAEVTARVLARTGGWATGVQLAARRLAQVEPAARAAFALRLAREPDLFGFVANEVLRDEPAEALAVLDAVALLGRCAPADAAELLGDPRAGGWIGRAVERGLLLSDGDEVWVHQLWRDLLNERAAQREPPAARAATLQRA
;
A
#
# COMPACT_ATOMS: atom_id res chain seq x y z
N MET A 1 -6.91 -17.20 -13.47
CA MET A 1 -5.60 -16.62 -13.89
C MET A 1 -4.57 -16.96 -12.84
N SER A 2 -3.44 -17.58 -13.21
CA SER A 2 -2.36 -17.90 -12.27
C SER A 2 -1.75 -16.62 -11.67
N PRO A 3 -1.30 -16.62 -10.40
CA PRO A 3 -0.61 -15.48 -9.83
C PRO A 3 0.66 -15.16 -10.64
N PRO A 4 1.05 -13.89 -10.78
CA PRO A 4 2.28 -13.53 -11.46
C PRO A 4 3.45 -14.23 -10.77
N GLY A 5 4.22 -15.01 -11.54
CA GLY A 5 5.33 -15.81 -11.04
C GLY A 5 6.31 -14.98 -10.23
N ALA A 6 6.60 -15.42 -9.00
CA ALA A 6 7.54 -14.77 -8.12
C ALA A 6 8.90 -14.63 -8.83
N SER A 7 9.35 -13.39 -9.01
CA SER A 7 10.71 -13.13 -9.49
C SER A 7 11.72 -13.70 -8.47
N PRO A 8 12.79 -14.38 -8.91
CA PRO A 8 13.79 -15.01 -8.04
C PRO A 8 14.61 -14.02 -7.17
N THR A 9 14.30 -12.71 -7.26
CA THR A 9 14.95 -11.60 -6.56
C THR A 9 14.04 -10.87 -5.57
N ALA A 10 12.80 -11.34 -5.36
CA ALA A 10 11.91 -10.75 -4.35
C ALA A 10 12.47 -11.00 -2.94
N PRO A 11 12.54 -9.97 -2.07
CA PRO A 11 12.99 -10.15 -0.69
C PRO A 11 12.11 -11.19 0.01
N ARG A 12 12.73 -12.09 0.78
CA ARG A 12 12.01 -13.05 1.59
C ARG A 12 11.12 -12.30 2.57
N VAL A 13 9.84 -12.64 2.60
CA VAL A 13 8.92 -12.12 3.61
C VAL A 13 9.33 -12.67 4.97
N ARG A 14 9.44 -11.78 5.97
CA ARG A 14 9.88 -12.13 7.33
C ARG A 14 8.96 -13.16 7.98
N ASP A 15 9.55 -14.09 8.73
CA ASP A 15 8.80 -15.07 9.54
C ASP A 15 7.83 -14.38 10.51
N ALA A 16 8.20 -13.23 11.08
CA ALA A 16 7.32 -12.46 11.96
C ALA A 16 6.05 -11.96 11.24
N LEU A 17 6.18 -11.55 9.97
CA LEU A 17 5.02 -11.17 9.16
C LEU A 17 4.24 -12.40 8.72
N LEU A 18 4.91 -13.51 8.37
CA LEU A 18 4.25 -14.76 8.03
C LEU A 18 3.45 -15.34 9.20
N ALA A 19 3.91 -15.17 10.45
CA ALA A 19 3.21 -15.57 11.65
C ALA A 19 1.82 -14.89 11.80
N HIS A 20 1.62 -13.73 11.15
CA HIS A 20 0.30 -13.11 11.10
C HIS A 20 -0.72 -13.92 10.30
N ALA A 21 -0.31 -14.85 9.42
CA ALA A 21 -1.23 -15.67 8.63
C ALA A 21 -2.23 -16.44 9.51
N GLU A 22 -1.78 -16.94 10.66
CA GLU A 22 -2.66 -17.64 11.62
C GLU A 22 -3.77 -16.75 12.17
N ARG A 23 -3.51 -15.43 12.27
CA ARG A 23 -4.49 -14.46 12.77
C ARG A 23 -5.44 -13.96 11.70
N ILE A 24 -5.06 -14.01 10.42
CA ILE A 24 -5.86 -13.47 9.31
C ILE A 24 -7.24 -14.11 9.27
N ALA A 25 -7.33 -15.42 9.45
CA ALA A 25 -8.61 -16.15 9.34
C ALA A 25 -9.55 -15.92 10.54
N VAL A 26 -9.06 -15.37 11.66
CA VAL A 26 -9.84 -15.19 12.90
C VAL A 26 -10.25 -13.74 13.18
N VAL A 27 -9.76 -12.78 12.39
CA VAL A 27 -10.23 -11.38 12.42
C VAL A 27 -11.05 -11.07 11.17
N PRO A 28 -12.10 -10.24 11.25
CA PRO A 28 -12.89 -9.90 10.06
C PRO A 28 -12.09 -9.07 9.04
N LEU A 29 -11.10 -8.29 9.49
CA LEU A 29 -10.32 -7.39 8.64
C LEU A 29 -8.84 -7.40 9.00
N THR A 30 -7.99 -7.62 7.99
CA THR A 30 -6.55 -7.35 8.04
C THR A 30 -6.24 -6.21 7.09
N LEU A 31 -5.57 -5.17 7.56
CA LEU A 31 -5.19 -3.99 6.77
C LEU A 31 -3.69 -3.95 6.56
N VAL A 32 -3.27 -3.89 5.30
CA VAL A 32 -1.90 -3.62 4.88
C VAL A 32 -1.84 -2.24 4.28
N VAL A 33 -1.41 -1.25 5.08
CA VAL A 33 -1.38 0.16 4.69
C VAL A 33 0.06 0.61 4.52
N SER A 34 0.45 0.86 3.28
CA SER A 34 1.78 1.39 3.01
C SER A 34 1.88 2.03 1.62
N PRO A 35 2.88 2.90 1.38
CA PRO A 35 3.12 3.46 0.06
C PRO A 35 3.35 2.39 -1.03
N ALA A 36 3.26 2.80 -2.29
CA ALA A 36 3.65 1.98 -3.43
C ALA A 36 5.09 1.43 -3.27
N GLY A 37 5.37 0.26 -3.84
CA GLY A 37 6.72 -0.33 -3.81
C GLY A 37 7.21 -0.86 -2.44
N SER A 38 6.37 -0.85 -1.41
CA SER A 38 6.76 -1.38 -0.08
C SER A 38 6.71 -2.91 0.00
N GLY A 39 6.24 -3.60 -1.04
CA GLY A 39 6.11 -5.06 -1.03
C GLY A 39 4.77 -5.61 -0.53
N LYS A 40 3.69 -4.79 -0.53
CA LYS A 40 2.34 -5.23 -0.12
C LYS A 40 1.89 -6.49 -0.86
N SER A 41 1.89 -6.47 -2.20
CA SER A 41 1.46 -7.62 -3.01
C SER A 41 2.33 -8.85 -2.74
N THR A 42 3.65 -8.67 -2.53
CA THR A 42 4.55 -9.76 -2.13
C THR A 42 4.17 -10.37 -0.77
N LEU A 43 3.77 -9.55 0.20
CA LEU A 43 3.27 -10.02 1.50
C LEU A 43 1.92 -10.74 1.35
N LEU A 44 0.97 -10.17 0.61
CA LEU A 44 -0.34 -10.77 0.35
C LEU A 44 -0.19 -12.15 -0.32
N ASP A 45 0.65 -12.27 -1.35
CA ASP A 45 0.95 -13.55 -2.01
C ASP A 45 1.55 -14.57 -1.03
N ALA A 46 2.41 -14.12 -0.12
CA ALA A 46 3.05 -14.99 0.86
C ALA A 46 2.05 -15.50 1.90
N TRP A 47 1.16 -14.63 2.38
CA TRP A 47 0.06 -15.02 3.27
C TRP A 47 -0.94 -15.94 2.58
N GLN A 48 -1.33 -15.64 1.33
CA GLN A 48 -2.24 -16.49 0.58
C GLN A 48 -1.66 -17.91 0.44
N ARG A 49 -0.37 -18.01 0.07
CA ARG A 49 0.33 -19.31 -0.03
C ARG A 49 0.40 -20.04 1.31
N ALA A 50 0.70 -19.32 2.40
CA ALA A 50 0.76 -19.91 3.74
C ALA A 50 -0.61 -20.46 4.16
N LEU A 51 -1.67 -19.68 3.98
CA LEU A 51 -3.05 -20.08 4.28
C LEU A 51 -3.50 -21.27 3.42
N ALA A 52 -3.23 -21.23 2.11
CA ALA A 52 -3.55 -22.32 1.21
C ALA A 52 -2.81 -23.63 1.57
N ALA A 53 -1.57 -23.54 2.04
CA ALA A 53 -0.81 -24.70 2.52
C ALA A 53 -1.45 -25.36 3.77
N HIS A 54 -2.24 -24.61 4.54
CA HIS A 54 -3.02 -25.11 5.67
C HIS A 54 -4.47 -25.47 5.30
N GLY A 55 -4.81 -25.48 4.01
CA GLY A 55 -6.15 -25.83 3.52
C GLY A 55 -7.21 -24.75 3.74
N GLN A 56 -6.81 -23.53 4.10
CA GLN A 56 -7.74 -22.40 4.21
C GLN A 56 -8.24 -21.99 2.81
N PRO A 57 -9.56 -21.83 2.58
CA PRO A 57 -10.08 -21.27 1.34
C PRO A 57 -9.63 -19.81 1.18
N THR A 58 -8.94 -19.49 0.08
CA THR A 58 -8.49 -18.13 -0.22
C THR A 58 -8.88 -17.69 -1.63
N ALA A 59 -9.43 -16.50 -1.78
CA ALA A 59 -9.67 -15.84 -3.07
C ALA A 59 -8.86 -14.54 -3.17
N TYR A 60 -8.48 -14.14 -4.38
CA TYR A 60 -7.68 -12.94 -4.63
C TYR A 60 -8.32 -12.08 -5.70
N LEU A 61 -8.39 -10.77 -5.47
CA LEU A 61 -8.76 -9.77 -6.46
C LEU A 61 -7.81 -8.58 -6.38
N ASP A 62 -7.24 -8.22 -7.53
CA ASP A 62 -6.57 -6.95 -7.72
C ASP A 62 -7.58 -5.91 -8.20
N LEU A 63 -7.78 -4.84 -7.43
CA LEU A 63 -8.77 -3.84 -7.77
C LEU A 63 -8.28 -2.88 -8.87
N SER A 64 -9.14 -2.65 -9.86
CA SER A 64 -9.12 -1.52 -10.78
C SER A 64 -10.28 -0.55 -10.53
N PRO A 65 -10.27 0.66 -11.14
CA PRO A 65 -11.38 1.61 -11.06
C PRO A 65 -12.74 1.06 -11.51
N LEU A 66 -12.77 0.03 -12.36
CA LEU A 66 -14.02 -0.59 -12.83
C LEU A 66 -14.82 -1.24 -11.69
N HIS A 67 -14.13 -1.69 -10.63
CA HIS A 67 -14.76 -2.29 -9.46
C HIS A 67 -15.43 -1.26 -8.53
N ALA A 68 -15.43 0.03 -8.90
CA ALA A 68 -16.31 1.02 -8.27
C ALA A 68 -17.79 0.59 -8.38
N ASP A 69 -18.14 -0.17 -9.42
CA ASP A 69 -19.42 -0.88 -9.52
C ASP A 69 -19.36 -2.24 -8.80
N ALA A 70 -20.21 -2.42 -7.78
CA ALA A 70 -20.32 -3.66 -7.03
C ALA A 70 -20.61 -4.88 -7.89
N SER A 71 -21.36 -4.72 -8.98
CA SER A 71 -21.72 -5.82 -9.89
C SER A 71 -20.49 -6.37 -10.61
N VAL A 72 -19.61 -5.46 -11.06
CA VAL A 72 -18.32 -5.81 -11.69
C VAL A 72 -17.41 -6.47 -10.67
N LEU A 73 -17.24 -5.84 -9.50
CA LEU A 73 -16.44 -6.38 -8.39
C LEU A 73 -16.87 -7.81 -8.03
N VAL A 74 -18.16 -8.03 -7.80
CA VAL A 74 -18.70 -9.33 -7.39
C VAL A 74 -18.62 -10.36 -8.52
N ALA A 75 -18.81 -9.95 -9.78
CA ALA A 75 -18.64 -10.83 -10.93
C ALA A 75 -17.19 -11.34 -11.05
N ASP A 76 -16.21 -10.46 -10.85
CA ASP A 76 -14.79 -10.81 -10.95
C ASP A 76 -14.30 -11.64 -9.75
N LEU A 77 -14.98 -11.53 -8.60
CA LEU A 77 -14.75 -12.42 -7.45
C LEU A 77 -15.34 -13.82 -7.58
N ARG A 78 -16.31 -14.01 -8.48
CA ARG A 78 -17.05 -15.27 -8.58
C ARG A 78 -16.14 -16.46 -8.84
N GLU A 79 -15.30 -16.37 -9.87
CA GLU A 79 -14.44 -17.49 -10.27
C GLU A 79 -13.37 -17.81 -9.21
N PRO A 80 -12.61 -16.83 -8.67
CA PRO A 80 -11.68 -17.08 -7.57
C PRO A 80 -12.34 -17.71 -6.35
N CYS A 81 -13.53 -17.25 -5.94
CA CYS A 81 -14.19 -17.77 -4.74
C CYS A 81 -14.79 -19.16 -4.96
N ALA A 82 -15.40 -19.42 -6.12
CA ALA A 82 -15.92 -20.74 -6.44
C ALA A 82 -14.80 -21.79 -6.56
N HIS A 83 -13.61 -21.38 -7.03
CA HIS A 83 -12.43 -22.24 -7.06
C HIS A 83 -11.90 -22.55 -5.65
N ALA A 84 -11.84 -21.53 -4.79
CA ALA A 84 -11.32 -21.65 -3.44
C ALA A 84 -12.26 -22.41 -2.48
N ALA A 85 -13.57 -22.24 -2.65
CA ALA A 85 -14.59 -22.77 -1.76
C ALA A 85 -15.74 -23.38 -2.58
N PRO A 86 -15.65 -24.69 -2.90
CA PRO A 86 -16.73 -25.40 -3.56
C PRO A 86 -18.05 -25.27 -2.80
N GLY A 87 -19.12 -24.85 -3.48
CA GLY A 87 -20.42 -24.56 -2.86
C GLY A 87 -20.68 -23.08 -2.59
N PHE A 88 -19.68 -22.21 -2.77
CA PHE A 88 -19.84 -20.77 -2.77
C PHE A 88 -20.40 -20.24 -4.11
N GLY A 89 -21.22 -19.19 -4.04
CA GLY A 89 -21.52 -18.32 -5.18
C GLY A 89 -22.86 -18.57 -5.90
N ALA A 90 -23.64 -19.59 -5.51
CA ALA A 90 -24.92 -19.89 -6.17
C ALA A 90 -25.94 -18.75 -5.99
N GLU A 91 -26.07 -18.21 -4.78
CA GLU A 91 -26.98 -17.09 -4.53
C GLU A 91 -26.44 -15.78 -5.10
N THR A 92 -25.13 -15.59 -5.02
CA THR A 92 -24.43 -14.43 -5.59
C THR A 92 -24.64 -14.37 -7.10
N LEU A 93 -24.54 -15.51 -7.80
CA LEU A 93 -24.80 -15.60 -9.23
C LEU A 93 -26.26 -15.29 -9.58
N ALA A 94 -27.21 -15.82 -8.79
CA ALA A 94 -28.62 -15.53 -8.99
C ALA A 94 -28.92 -14.03 -8.80
N ALA A 95 -28.28 -13.38 -7.82
CA ALA A 95 -28.42 -11.95 -7.59
C ALA A 95 -27.79 -11.10 -8.71
N LEU A 96 -26.65 -11.52 -9.27
CA LEU A 96 -26.00 -10.86 -10.43
C LEU A 96 -26.84 -10.96 -11.71
N ALA A 97 -27.64 -12.02 -11.87
CA ALA A 97 -28.48 -12.22 -13.05
C ALA A 97 -29.76 -11.34 -13.04
N LEU A 98 -30.08 -10.71 -11.91
CA LEU A 98 -31.21 -9.80 -11.82
C LEU A 98 -30.88 -8.45 -12.49
N PRO A 99 -31.87 -7.79 -13.12
CA PRO A 99 -31.67 -6.44 -13.64
C PRO A 99 -31.19 -5.49 -12.54
N PRO A 100 -30.17 -4.66 -12.80
CA PRO A 100 -29.66 -3.72 -11.81
C PRO A 100 -30.75 -2.70 -11.44
N VAL A 101 -30.95 -2.54 -10.14
CA VAL A 101 -31.83 -1.52 -9.54
C VAL A 101 -31.01 -0.59 -8.63
N ALA A 102 -31.63 0.46 -8.12
CA ALA A 102 -30.99 1.29 -7.10
C ALA A 102 -30.54 0.42 -5.91
N ASP A 103 -29.31 0.65 -5.42
CA ASP A 103 -28.70 -0.09 -4.30
C ASP A 103 -28.52 -1.61 -4.50
N THR A 104 -28.29 -2.05 -5.76
CA THR A 104 -27.97 -3.46 -6.09
C THR A 104 -26.81 -4.03 -5.27
N TRP A 105 -25.87 -3.19 -4.83
CA TRP A 105 -24.78 -3.62 -3.94
C TRP A 105 -25.28 -4.26 -2.63
N ARG A 106 -26.43 -3.84 -2.07
CA ARG A 106 -26.98 -4.44 -0.84
C ARG A 106 -27.49 -5.85 -1.06
N SER A 107 -28.21 -6.09 -2.16
CA SER A 107 -28.72 -7.43 -2.48
C SER A 107 -27.56 -8.38 -2.79
N LEU A 108 -26.53 -7.90 -3.50
CA LEU A 108 -25.29 -8.63 -3.75
C LEU A 108 -24.54 -8.98 -2.45
N ALA A 109 -24.39 -8.03 -1.51
CA ALA A 109 -23.75 -8.29 -0.23
C ALA A 109 -24.51 -9.34 0.58
N ARG A 110 -25.85 -9.25 0.63
CA ARG A 110 -26.67 -10.25 1.32
C ARG A 110 -26.57 -11.63 0.69
N ALA A 111 -26.55 -11.71 -0.65
CA ALA A 111 -26.39 -12.99 -1.36
C ALA A 111 -25.01 -13.60 -1.08
N TRP A 112 -23.96 -12.78 -1.14
CA TRP A 112 -22.59 -13.18 -0.79
C TRP A 112 -22.50 -13.76 0.63
N LEU A 113 -23.07 -13.04 1.61
CA LEU A 113 -23.05 -13.47 3.01
C LEU A 113 -23.81 -14.79 3.23
N ARG A 114 -24.90 -15.03 2.49
CA ARG A 114 -25.63 -16.31 2.55
C ARG A 114 -24.85 -17.45 1.92
N ASP A 115 -24.09 -17.19 0.86
CA ASP A 115 -23.16 -18.19 0.31
C ASP A 115 -22.01 -18.47 1.29
N ALA A 116 -21.41 -17.43 1.87
CA ALA A 116 -20.33 -17.58 2.85
C ALA A 116 -20.77 -18.34 4.11
N ALA A 117 -22.02 -18.14 4.57
CA ALA A 117 -22.57 -18.82 5.72
C ALA A 117 -22.69 -20.35 5.56
N LYS A 118 -22.68 -20.86 4.33
CA LYS A 118 -22.74 -22.30 4.02
C LYS A 118 -21.36 -22.97 4.09
N LEU A 119 -20.29 -22.19 4.18
CA LEU A 119 -18.93 -22.72 4.16
C LEU A 119 -18.56 -23.32 5.51
N GLU A 120 -17.91 -24.48 5.46
CA GLU A 120 -17.40 -25.18 6.65
C GLU A 120 -16.22 -24.42 7.28
N ALA A 121 -15.37 -23.84 6.44
CA ALA A 121 -14.25 -22.99 6.84
C ALA A 121 -14.45 -21.55 6.33
N PRO A 122 -13.92 -20.53 7.04
CA PRO A 122 -14.03 -19.15 6.59
C PRO A 122 -13.38 -18.94 5.22
N LEU A 123 -13.99 -18.16 4.33
CA LEU A 123 -13.31 -17.72 3.11
C LEU A 123 -12.43 -16.51 3.42
N VAL A 124 -11.13 -16.58 3.12
CA VAL A 124 -10.23 -15.43 3.21
C VAL A 124 -10.15 -14.73 1.86
N LEU A 125 -10.67 -13.50 1.80
CA LEU A 125 -10.66 -12.69 0.60
C LEU A 125 -9.48 -11.70 0.63
N PHE A 126 -8.54 -11.86 -0.28
CA PHE A 126 -7.46 -10.91 -0.54
C PHE A 126 -7.92 -9.88 -1.56
N VAL A 127 -7.88 -8.60 -1.17
CA VAL A 127 -8.26 -7.45 -1.96
C VAL A 127 -7.05 -6.52 -2.06
N ASP A 128 -6.38 -6.50 -3.20
CA ASP A 128 -5.26 -5.61 -3.45
C ASP A 128 -5.72 -4.28 -4.05
N ASN A 129 -4.94 -3.22 -3.82
CA ASN A 129 -5.16 -1.89 -4.38
C ASN A 129 -6.51 -1.23 -4.04
N PHE A 130 -6.96 -1.30 -2.78
CA PHE A 130 -8.24 -0.72 -2.34
C PHE A 130 -8.41 0.79 -2.59
N HIS A 131 -7.31 1.54 -2.67
CA HIS A 131 -7.31 2.95 -3.07
C HIS A 131 -7.91 3.26 -4.44
N GLU A 132 -8.12 2.25 -5.30
CA GLU A 132 -8.83 2.39 -6.57
C GLU A 132 -10.35 2.57 -6.39
N LEU A 133 -10.89 2.31 -5.18
CA LEU A 133 -12.31 2.46 -4.87
C LEU A 133 -12.58 3.76 -4.11
N PRO A 134 -13.37 4.69 -4.68
CA PRO A 134 -13.93 5.81 -3.92
C PRO A 134 -14.84 5.32 -2.78
N HIS A 135 -14.83 5.99 -1.63
CA HIS A 135 -15.61 5.57 -0.46
C HIS A 135 -17.12 5.51 -0.73
N GLU A 136 -17.63 6.41 -1.57
CA GLU A 136 -19.03 6.47 -1.96
C GLU A 136 -19.43 5.44 -3.01
N ALA A 137 -18.46 4.79 -3.67
CA ALA A 137 -18.69 3.82 -4.72
C ALA A 137 -19.44 2.59 -4.19
N SER A 138 -20.27 2.00 -5.04
CA SER A 138 -21.11 0.87 -4.65
C SER A 138 -20.25 -0.36 -4.30
N GLY A 139 -19.12 -0.57 -4.98
CA GLY A 139 -18.14 -1.61 -4.66
C GLY A 139 -17.50 -1.45 -3.29
N ALA A 140 -17.11 -0.23 -2.91
CA ALA A 140 -16.57 0.05 -1.57
C ALA A 140 -17.62 -0.24 -0.48
N ARG A 141 -18.87 0.20 -0.68
CA ARG A 141 -19.99 -0.05 0.25
C ARG A 141 -20.31 -1.54 0.37
N TRP A 142 -20.26 -2.27 -0.72
CA TRP A 142 -20.41 -3.72 -0.74
C TRP A 142 -19.35 -4.40 0.12
N LEU A 143 -18.07 -4.06 -0.08
CA LEU A 143 -16.98 -4.67 0.67
C LEU A 143 -17.10 -4.38 2.16
N ASP A 144 -17.44 -3.13 2.51
CA ASP A 144 -17.71 -2.69 3.87
C ASP A 144 -18.79 -3.54 4.56
N GLU A 145 -19.87 -3.86 3.84
CA GLU A 145 -20.95 -4.68 4.36
C GLU A 145 -20.55 -6.15 4.52
N VAL A 146 -19.81 -6.69 3.56
CA VAL A 146 -19.26 -8.06 3.66
C VAL A 146 -18.35 -8.18 4.88
N ILE A 147 -17.45 -7.22 5.10
CA ILE A 147 -16.54 -7.21 6.27
C ILE A 147 -17.33 -7.17 7.58
N ARG A 148 -18.32 -6.26 7.69
CA ARG A 148 -19.07 -6.07 8.94
C ARG A 148 -19.98 -7.26 9.27
N ALA A 149 -20.58 -7.87 8.26
CA ALA A 149 -21.64 -8.85 8.47
C ALA A 149 -21.19 -10.31 8.29
N SER A 150 -19.93 -10.57 7.91
CA SER A 150 -19.42 -11.93 7.65
C SER A 150 -19.52 -12.89 8.84
N SER A 151 -19.57 -12.37 10.07
CA SER A 151 -19.74 -13.16 11.30
C SER A 151 -18.74 -14.32 11.42
N GLY A 152 -17.47 -14.08 11.03
CA GLY A 152 -16.41 -15.08 11.07
C GLY A 152 -16.45 -16.12 9.94
N ARG A 153 -17.37 -16.01 8.98
CA ARG A 153 -17.43 -16.86 7.78
C ARG A 153 -16.65 -16.30 6.59
N CYS A 154 -16.28 -15.04 6.66
CA CYS A 154 -15.38 -14.42 5.70
C CYS A 154 -14.44 -13.46 6.45
N ALA A 155 -13.16 -13.59 6.18
CA ALA A 155 -12.13 -12.66 6.62
C ALA A 155 -11.61 -11.93 5.37
N VAL A 156 -11.33 -10.63 5.50
CA VAL A 156 -10.88 -9.82 4.37
C VAL A 156 -9.50 -9.25 4.66
N VAL A 157 -8.56 -9.48 3.75
CA VAL A 157 -7.24 -8.84 3.74
C VAL A 157 -7.26 -7.73 2.71
N VAL A 158 -7.10 -6.48 3.13
CA VAL A 158 -7.07 -5.32 2.25
C VAL A 158 -5.66 -4.73 2.20
N SER A 159 -5.13 -4.57 1.00
CA SER A 159 -3.94 -3.79 0.72
C SER A 159 -4.31 -2.43 0.14
N THR A 160 -3.68 -1.36 0.66
CA THR A 160 -3.95 0.01 0.22
C THR A 160 -2.75 0.94 0.41
N ARG A 161 -2.80 2.11 -0.22
CA ARG A 161 -1.81 3.18 -0.07
C ARG A 161 -2.16 4.17 1.03
N GLY A 162 -3.44 4.31 1.36
CA GLY A 162 -3.88 5.24 2.41
C GLY A 162 -5.34 5.07 2.75
N SER A 163 -6.25 5.15 1.77
CA SER A 163 -7.68 4.94 2.01
C SER A 163 -7.99 3.52 2.50
N VAL A 164 -8.83 3.40 3.52
CA VAL A 164 -9.20 2.13 4.15
C VAL A 164 -10.73 1.92 4.08
N PRO A 165 -11.24 0.69 4.21
CA PRO A 165 -12.68 0.46 4.30
C PRO A 165 -13.34 1.33 5.39
N GLY A 166 -14.54 1.85 5.13
CA GLY A 166 -15.25 2.75 6.03
C GLY A 166 -15.57 2.12 7.39
N CYS A 167 -15.68 0.79 7.43
CA CYS A 167 -15.86 0.02 8.67
C CYS A 167 -14.59 -0.08 9.55
N ALA A 168 -13.40 0.25 9.03
CA ALA A 168 -12.13 0.00 9.69
C ALA A 168 -12.00 0.67 11.07
N ALA A 169 -12.41 1.94 11.19
CA ALA A 169 -12.26 2.69 12.44
C ALA A 169 -13.04 2.04 13.60
N ARG A 170 -14.27 1.58 13.33
CA ARG A 170 -15.10 0.87 14.31
C ARG A 170 -14.51 -0.48 14.67
N LEU A 171 -14.10 -1.27 13.67
CA LEU A 171 -13.49 -2.58 13.91
C LEU A 171 -12.18 -2.46 14.71
N ARG A 172 -11.38 -1.41 14.48
CA ARG A 172 -10.18 -1.12 15.30
C ARG A 172 -10.54 -0.87 16.76
N ALA A 173 -11.58 -0.08 17.02
CA ALA A 173 -12.07 0.18 18.38
C ALA A 173 -12.54 -1.12 19.07
N ASP A 174 -13.08 -2.07 18.31
CA ASP A 174 -13.52 -3.38 18.79
C ASP A 174 -12.37 -4.41 18.88
N GLY A 175 -11.12 -4.04 18.56
CA GLY A 175 -9.98 -4.96 18.53
C GLY A 175 -10.04 -6.02 17.43
N ALA A 176 -10.89 -5.82 16.42
CA ALA A 176 -11.23 -6.75 15.36
C ALA A 176 -10.47 -6.46 14.05
N VAL A 177 -9.34 -5.74 14.11
CA VAL A 177 -8.47 -5.45 12.97
C VAL A 177 -7.05 -5.88 13.27
N LEU A 178 -6.41 -6.53 12.29
CA LEU A 178 -4.97 -6.70 12.27
C LEU A 178 -4.37 -5.64 11.34
N ASP A 179 -3.64 -4.69 11.91
CA ASP A 179 -2.96 -3.63 11.16
C ASP A 179 -1.50 -3.99 10.88
N VAL A 180 -1.09 -3.84 9.62
CA VAL A 180 0.30 -3.95 9.13
C VAL A 180 0.63 -2.66 8.37
N GLY A 181 1.54 -1.87 8.94
CA GLY A 181 1.92 -0.56 8.41
C GLY A 181 3.18 -0.59 7.56
N ALA A 182 3.56 0.59 7.06
CA ALA A 182 4.80 0.78 6.31
C ALA A 182 6.05 0.34 7.09
N GLN A 183 6.12 0.60 8.40
CA GLN A 183 7.24 0.18 9.26
C GLN A 183 7.35 -1.35 9.36
N ASP A 184 6.20 -2.04 9.38
CA ASP A 184 6.12 -3.49 9.36
C ASP A 184 6.48 -4.08 7.99
N LEU A 185 6.59 -3.27 6.94
CA LEU A 185 7.05 -3.69 5.62
C LEU A 185 8.48 -3.24 5.30
N SER A 186 9.03 -2.30 6.08
CA SER A 186 10.41 -1.86 5.92
C SER A 186 11.38 -3.02 6.16
N LEU A 187 12.25 -3.24 5.17
CA LEU A 187 13.34 -4.19 5.23
C LEU A 187 14.31 -3.81 6.35
N ARG A 188 14.69 -4.79 7.16
CA ARG A 188 15.71 -4.66 8.20
C ARG A 188 17.10 -4.82 7.59
N PHE A 189 18.11 -4.56 8.41
CA PHE A 189 19.52 -4.61 7.99
C PHE A 189 19.92 -5.92 7.32
N ASP A 190 19.55 -7.06 7.92
CA ASP A 190 19.77 -8.41 7.40
C ASP A 190 19.13 -8.59 6.01
N GLU A 191 17.90 -8.13 5.85
CA GLU A 191 17.16 -8.24 4.58
C GLU A 191 17.71 -7.32 3.49
N VAL A 192 18.10 -6.09 3.86
CA VAL A 192 18.79 -5.17 2.94
C VAL A 192 20.10 -5.79 2.47
N ARG A 193 20.86 -6.39 3.39
CA ARG A 193 22.11 -7.08 3.07
C ARG A 193 21.86 -8.24 2.09
N ASP A 194 20.81 -9.03 2.32
CA ASP A 194 20.46 -10.16 1.45
C ASP A 194 20.05 -9.69 0.05
N VAL A 195 19.27 -8.60 -0.06
CA VAL A 195 18.91 -8.00 -1.35
C VAL A 195 20.16 -7.49 -2.08
N LEU A 196 21.09 -6.85 -1.38
CA LEU A 196 22.35 -6.38 -1.96
C LEU A 196 23.22 -7.55 -2.45
N ALA A 197 23.33 -8.62 -1.65
CA ALA A 197 24.05 -9.84 -2.01
C ALA A 197 23.46 -10.48 -3.28
N ALA A 198 22.13 -10.62 -3.33
CA ALA A 198 21.42 -11.23 -4.46
C ALA A 198 21.64 -10.49 -5.79
N HIS A 199 21.90 -9.17 -5.74
CA HIS A 199 22.20 -8.37 -6.93
C HIS A 199 23.71 -8.26 -7.23
N GLY A 200 24.59 -8.91 -6.46
CA GLY A 200 26.04 -8.77 -6.63
C GLY A 200 26.59 -7.40 -6.23
N ALA A 201 25.79 -6.60 -5.51
CA ALA A 201 26.13 -5.26 -5.05
C ALA A 201 27.10 -5.23 -3.86
N GLY A 202 27.46 -6.40 -3.32
CA GLY A 202 28.26 -6.51 -2.11
C GLY A 202 27.40 -6.35 -0.85
N ALA A 203 27.72 -7.12 0.18
CA ALA A 203 26.97 -7.23 1.43
C ALA A 203 27.77 -6.69 2.62
N ASP A 204 28.69 -5.75 2.35
CA ASP A 204 29.49 -5.15 3.41
C ASP A 204 28.60 -4.30 4.33
N ALA A 205 28.95 -4.28 5.62
CA ALA A 205 28.11 -3.68 6.64
C ALA A 205 27.94 -2.16 6.46
N GLU A 206 28.93 -1.49 5.88
CA GLU A 206 28.93 -0.04 5.66
C GLU A 206 27.95 0.35 4.55
N VAL A 207 28.01 -0.33 3.40
CA VAL A 207 27.09 -0.16 2.26
C VAL A 207 25.68 -0.55 2.69
N THR A 208 25.50 -1.68 3.40
CA THR A 208 24.18 -2.07 3.92
C THR A 208 23.60 -1.00 4.85
N ALA A 209 24.37 -0.52 5.83
CA ALA A 209 23.92 0.51 6.76
C ALA A 209 23.52 1.81 6.02
N ARG A 210 24.30 2.19 5.00
CA ARG A 210 24.02 3.38 4.19
C ARG A 210 22.77 3.22 3.35
N VAL A 211 22.62 2.10 2.65
CA VAL A 211 21.42 1.81 1.85
C VAL A 211 20.19 1.78 2.74
N LEU A 212 20.26 1.11 3.89
CA LEU A 212 19.17 1.08 4.87
C LEU A 212 18.82 2.49 5.35
N ALA A 213 19.79 3.27 5.80
CA ALA A 213 19.57 4.63 6.30
C ALA A 213 18.96 5.56 5.24
N ARG A 214 19.36 5.42 3.97
CA ARG A 214 18.85 6.24 2.87
C ARG A 214 17.47 5.82 2.38
N THR A 215 17.18 4.53 2.38
CA THR A 215 15.91 4.00 1.87
C THR A 215 14.86 3.87 2.97
N GLY A 216 15.23 3.95 4.25
CA GLY A 216 14.34 3.61 5.37
C GLY A 216 13.85 2.16 5.33
N GLY A 217 14.59 1.28 4.64
CA GLY A 217 14.17 -0.11 4.39
C GLY A 217 13.10 -0.26 3.30
N TRP A 218 12.74 0.79 2.56
CA TRP A 218 11.72 0.69 1.51
C TRP A 218 12.15 -0.28 0.41
N ALA A 219 11.38 -1.36 0.23
CA ALA A 219 11.79 -2.50 -0.60
C ALA A 219 12.19 -2.12 -2.04
N THR A 220 11.36 -1.33 -2.75
CA THR A 220 11.71 -0.84 -4.10
C THR A 220 12.97 0.04 -4.10
N GLY A 221 13.12 0.93 -3.12
CA GLY A 221 14.30 1.78 -2.98
C GLY A 221 15.58 0.96 -2.79
N VAL A 222 15.52 -0.09 -1.96
CA VAL A 222 16.64 -1.00 -1.70
C VAL A 222 16.99 -1.81 -2.96
N GLN A 223 16.00 -2.36 -3.67
CA GLN A 223 16.27 -3.09 -4.91
C GLN A 223 16.91 -2.20 -5.98
N LEU A 224 16.45 -0.95 -6.10
CA LEU A 224 17.02 0.00 -7.05
C LEU A 224 18.46 0.39 -6.68
N ALA A 225 18.71 0.65 -5.39
CA ALA A 225 20.06 0.87 -4.88
C ALA A 225 20.97 -0.32 -5.17
N ALA A 226 20.49 -1.54 -4.94
CA ALA A 226 21.23 -2.76 -5.19
C ALA A 226 21.61 -2.93 -6.67
N ARG A 227 20.65 -2.74 -7.58
CA ARG A 227 20.91 -2.81 -9.04
C ARG A 227 21.97 -1.81 -9.51
N ARG A 228 21.99 -0.61 -8.94
CA ARG A 228 22.99 0.42 -9.29
C ARG A 228 24.35 0.11 -8.69
N LEU A 229 24.41 -0.28 -7.42
CA LEU A 229 25.65 -0.68 -6.76
C LEU A 229 26.31 -1.90 -7.43
N ALA A 230 25.51 -2.80 -8.02
CA ALA A 230 26.02 -3.93 -8.80
C ALA A 230 26.83 -3.50 -10.04
N GLN A 231 26.54 -2.32 -10.59
CA GLN A 231 27.25 -1.74 -11.75
C GLN A 231 28.50 -0.94 -11.35
N VAL A 232 28.73 -0.75 -10.04
CA VAL A 232 29.85 0.01 -9.49
C VAL A 232 30.95 -0.95 -9.05
N GLU A 233 32.19 -0.60 -9.36
CA GLU A 233 33.38 -1.36 -8.92
C GLU A 233 33.41 -1.51 -7.39
N PRO A 234 33.75 -2.68 -6.83
CA PRO A 234 33.66 -2.96 -5.39
C PRO A 234 34.27 -1.89 -4.49
N ALA A 235 35.46 -1.38 -4.84
CA ALA A 235 36.16 -0.36 -4.07
C ALA A 235 35.45 1.00 -4.03
N ALA A 236 34.58 1.30 -5.00
CA ALA A 236 33.84 2.57 -5.09
C ALA A 236 32.42 2.51 -4.50
N ARG A 237 31.94 1.33 -4.10
CA ARG A 237 30.56 1.11 -3.67
C ARG A 237 30.19 1.87 -2.40
N ALA A 238 31.07 1.92 -1.40
CA ALA A 238 30.84 2.68 -0.17
C ALA A 238 30.68 4.19 -0.46
N ALA A 239 31.54 4.73 -1.33
CA ALA A 239 31.48 6.13 -1.77
C ALA A 239 30.24 6.41 -2.64
N PHE A 240 29.84 5.46 -3.49
CA PHE A 240 28.60 5.56 -4.26
C PHE A 240 27.37 5.52 -3.35
N ALA A 241 27.32 4.63 -2.36
CA ALA A 241 26.24 4.54 -1.38
C ALA A 241 26.06 5.82 -0.55
N LEU A 242 27.15 6.57 -0.30
CA LEU A 242 27.06 7.92 0.30
C LEU A 242 26.34 8.93 -0.59
N ARG A 243 26.56 8.83 -1.91
CA ARG A 243 25.99 9.72 -2.93
C ARG A 243 24.67 9.23 -3.50
N LEU A 244 24.17 8.09 -3.06
CA LEU A 244 22.93 7.47 -3.55
C LEU A 244 21.71 8.40 -3.39
N ALA A 245 21.78 9.30 -2.41
CA ALA A 245 20.82 10.39 -2.19
C ALA A 245 20.95 11.59 -3.16
N ARG A 246 21.95 11.60 -4.06
CA ARG A 246 22.22 12.66 -5.04
C ARG A 246 22.21 12.17 -6.49
N GLU A 247 21.87 10.90 -6.73
CA GLU A 247 21.91 10.28 -8.07
C GLU A 247 20.57 10.48 -8.80
N PRO A 248 20.51 11.29 -9.87
CA PRO A 248 19.27 11.69 -10.55
C PRO A 248 18.38 10.53 -10.99
N ASP A 249 18.95 9.34 -11.22
CA ASP A 249 18.23 8.17 -11.73
C ASP A 249 17.42 7.41 -10.67
N LEU A 250 17.89 7.39 -9.42
CA LEU A 250 17.17 6.74 -8.31
C LEU A 250 15.93 7.56 -7.94
N PHE A 251 16.12 8.87 -7.95
CA PHE A 251 15.10 9.89 -7.75
C PHE A 251 14.18 10.06 -8.95
N GLY A 252 14.72 9.98 -10.16
CA GLY A 252 13.99 10.10 -11.41
C GLY A 252 13.01 8.95 -11.61
N PHE A 253 13.39 7.70 -11.32
CA PHE A 253 12.46 6.57 -11.42
C PHE A 253 11.35 6.64 -10.35
N VAL A 254 11.70 6.92 -9.09
CA VAL A 254 10.72 7.01 -7.99
C VAL A 254 9.76 8.18 -8.18
N ALA A 255 10.27 9.36 -8.59
CA ALA A 255 9.43 10.49 -8.99
C ALA A 255 8.57 10.13 -10.22
N ASN A 256 9.12 9.40 -11.19
CA ASN A 256 8.39 9.04 -12.40
C ASN A 256 7.46 7.82 -12.23
N GLU A 257 7.47 7.08 -11.12
CA GLU A 257 6.53 5.98 -10.85
C GLU A 257 5.41 6.43 -9.92
N VAL A 258 5.72 7.28 -8.95
CA VAL A 258 4.76 7.66 -7.91
C VAL A 258 4.20 9.07 -8.11
N LEU A 259 4.97 9.96 -8.72
CA LEU A 259 4.58 11.37 -8.93
C LEU A 259 4.23 11.69 -10.40
N ARG A 260 4.28 10.70 -11.31
CA ARG A 260 4.07 10.93 -12.74
C ARG A 260 2.68 11.47 -13.05
N ASP A 261 1.67 10.89 -12.43
CA ASP A 261 0.26 11.20 -12.69
C ASP A 261 -0.33 12.15 -11.64
N GLU A 262 0.52 12.74 -10.78
CA GLU A 262 0.05 13.65 -9.74
C GLU A 262 -0.14 15.07 -10.28
N PRO A 263 -1.29 15.72 -10.00
CA PRO A 263 -1.54 17.09 -10.41
C PRO A 263 -0.55 18.06 -9.74
N ALA A 264 -0.28 19.18 -10.40
CA ALA A 264 0.72 20.15 -9.97
C ALA A 264 0.47 20.67 -8.54
N GLU A 265 -0.79 20.80 -8.15
CA GLU A 265 -1.20 21.21 -6.81
C GLU A 265 -0.90 20.16 -5.74
N ALA A 266 -1.00 18.86 -6.06
CA ALA A 266 -0.59 17.80 -5.15
C ALA A 266 0.93 17.79 -4.96
N LEU A 267 1.69 18.01 -6.04
CA LEU A 267 3.14 18.14 -5.98
C LEU A 267 3.57 19.34 -5.13
N ALA A 268 2.88 20.49 -5.25
CA ALA A 268 3.15 21.67 -4.44
C ALA A 268 2.95 21.40 -2.94
N VAL A 269 1.90 20.66 -2.57
CA VAL A 269 1.69 20.22 -1.18
C VAL A 269 2.83 19.31 -0.69
N LEU A 270 3.25 18.35 -1.50
CA LEU A 270 4.35 17.47 -1.14
C LEU A 270 5.66 18.24 -0.95
N ASP A 271 5.94 19.20 -1.83
CA ASP A 271 7.11 20.08 -1.72
C ASP A 271 7.06 20.93 -0.44
N ALA A 272 5.90 21.48 -0.08
CA ALA A 272 5.70 22.26 1.15
C ALA A 272 5.93 21.42 2.41
N VAL A 273 5.32 20.23 2.49
CA VAL A 273 5.50 19.32 3.64
C VAL A 273 6.93 18.76 3.68
N ALA A 274 7.56 18.50 2.53
CA ALA A 274 8.96 18.09 2.48
C ALA A 274 9.91 19.18 3.01
N LEU A 275 9.59 20.45 2.76
CA LEU A 275 10.36 21.58 3.25
C LEU A 275 10.20 21.78 4.76
N LEU A 276 8.96 21.73 5.26
CA LEU A 276 8.63 21.92 6.68
C LEU A 276 9.00 20.72 7.55
N GLY A 277 9.08 19.53 6.96
CA GLY A 277 9.37 18.31 7.67
C GLY A 277 8.11 17.61 8.16
N ARG A 278 7.97 17.45 9.46
CA ARG A 278 6.75 16.95 10.10
C ARG A 278 6.05 18.18 10.67
N CYS A 279 4.83 18.45 10.22
CA CYS A 279 4.16 19.71 10.49
C CYS A 279 2.64 19.53 10.55
N ALA A 280 1.91 20.53 11.07
CA ALA A 280 0.47 20.52 10.97
C ALA A 280 0.02 20.75 9.51
N PRO A 281 -1.14 20.21 9.08
CA PRO A 281 -1.71 20.53 7.77
C PRO A 281 -1.92 22.03 7.54
N ALA A 282 -2.22 22.78 8.61
CA ALA A 282 -2.42 24.22 8.54
C ALA A 282 -1.15 24.97 8.13
N ASP A 283 0.01 24.60 8.70
CA ASP A 283 1.30 25.24 8.39
C ASP A 283 1.69 25.05 6.92
N ALA A 284 1.47 23.83 6.41
CA ALA A 284 1.71 23.53 4.99
C ALA A 284 0.74 24.29 4.07
N ALA A 285 -0.52 24.48 4.48
CA ALA A 285 -1.50 25.24 3.71
C ALA A 285 -1.20 26.75 3.71
N GLU A 286 -0.75 27.30 4.85
CA GLU A 286 -0.32 28.68 4.99
C GLU A 286 0.89 28.97 4.11
N LEU A 287 1.87 28.05 4.10
CA LEU A 287 3.06 28.17 3.25
C LEU A 287 2.73 28.27 1.75
N LEU A 288 1.70 27.54 1.31
CA LEU A 288 1.27 27.52 -0.08
C LEU A 288 0.40 28.73 -0.45
N GLY A 289 -0.28 29.34 0.51
CA GLY A 289 -1.22 30.44 0.27
C GLY A 289 -2.39 30.08 -0.66
N ASP A 290 -2.62 28.80 -0.97
CA ASP A 290 -3.76 28.32 -1.77
C ASP A 290 -4.89 27.87 -0.82
N PRO A 291 -6.09 28.49 -0.87
CA PRO A 291 -7.25 28.07 -0.08
C PRO A 291 -7.65 26.60 -0.28
N ARG A 292 -7.24 25.99 -1.39
CA ARG A 292 -7.51 24.58 -1.72
C ARG A 292 -6.45 23.63 -1.17
N ALA A 293 -5.35 24.13 -0.58
CA ALA A 293 -4.24 23.33 -0.09
C ALA A 293 -4.68 22.26 0.91
N GLY A 294 -5.61 22.57 1.82
CA GLY A 294 -6.16 21.59 2.75
C GLY A 294 -6.80 20.38 2.05
N GLY A 295 -7.53 20.60 0.97
CA GLY A 295 -8.12 19.50 0.17
C GLY A 295 -7.06 18.68 -0.58
N TRP A 296 -5.98 19.32 -1.02
CA TRP A 296 -4.85 18.63 -1.64
C TRP A 296 -4.02 17.83 -0.62
N ILE A 297 -3.85 18.33 0.61
CA ILE A 297 -3.22 17.61 1.72
C ILE A 297 -4.02 16.35 2.05
N GLY A 298 -5.35 16.46 2.18
CA GLY A 298 -6.22 15.31 2.41
C GLY A 298 -6.07 14.25 1.32
N ARG A 299 -6.12 14.65 0.04
CA ARG A 299 -5.90 13.75 -1.09
C ARG A 299 -4.52 13.10 -1.08
N ALA A 300 -3.47 13.84 -0.74
CA ALA A 300 -2.12 13.30 -0.68
C ALA A 300 -1.96 12.27 0.45
N VAL A 301 -2.67 12.43 1.57
CA VAL A 301 -2.75 11.42 2.64
C VAL A 301 -3.53 10.19 2.17
N GLU A 302 -4.70 10.37 1.55
CA GLU A 302 -5.51 9.26 1.02
C GLU A 302 -4.76 8.40 -0.01
N ARG A 303 -3.92 9.05 -0.82
CA ARG A 303 -3.09 8.41 -1.85
C ARG A 303 -1.78 7.82 -1.29
N GLY A 304 -1.49 8.01 -0.01
CA GLY A 304 -0.27 7.50 0.64
C GLY A 304 1.01 8.24 0.26
N LEU A 305 0.90 9.45 -0.29
CA LEU A 305 2.03 10.32 -0.63
C LEU A 305 2.48 11.11 0.60
N LEU A 306 1.52 11.48 1.45
CA LEU A 306 1.72 11.96 2.81
C LEU A 306 1.33 10.87 3.81
N LEU A 307 2.13 10.75 4.87
CA LEU A 307 1.79 10.01 6.07
C LEU A 307 1.18 10.98 7.08
N SER A 308 0.23 10.52 7.88
CA SER A 308 -0.40 11.32 8.93
C SER A 308 -0.71 10.47 10.15
N ASP A 309 -0.66 11.09 11.33
CA ASP A 309 -1.17 10.54 12.59
C ASP A 309 -2.48 11.22 13.04
N GLY A 310 -3.05 12.09 12.21
CA GLY A 310 -4.27 12.87 12.48
C GLY A 310 -3.96 14.34 12.75
N ASP A 311 -2.91 14.64 13.51
CA ASP A 311 -2.54 16.00 13.90
C ASP A 311 -1.40 16.54 13.03
N GLU A 312 -0.45 15.68 12.65
CA GLU A 312 0.68 16.03 11.82
C GLU A 312 0.65 15.29 10.48
N VAL A 313 1.28 15.89 9.49
CA VAL A 313 1.57 15.28 8.19
C VAL A 313 3.07 15.32 7.93
N TRP A 314 3.56 14.27 7.28
CA TRP A 314 4.95 14.21 6.81
C TRP A 314 5.07 13.37 5.56
N VAL A 315 6.07 13.69 4.74
CA VAL A 315 6.54 12.82 3.67
C VAL A 315 7.51 11.77 4.23
N HIS A 316 7.59 10.60 3.60
CA HIS A 316 8.65 9.62 3.91
C HIS A 316 10.04 10.27 3.74
N GLN A 317 11.05 9.87 4.51
CA GLN A 317 12.38 10.52 4.48
C GLN A 317 13.01 10.54 3.07
N LEU A 318 12.84 9.47 2.29
CA LEU A 318 13.27 9.44 0.89
C LEU A 318 12.51 10.44 0.00
N TRP A 319 11.20 10.61 0.21
CA TRP A 319 10.39 11.64 -0.48
C TRP A 319 10.85 13.03 -0.09
N ARG A 320 11.16 13.24 1.18
CA ARG A 320 11.67 14.51 1.68
C ARG A 320 12.96 14.90 0.99
N ASP A 321 13.93 14.00 0.96
CA ASP A 321 15.22 14.24 0.31
C ASP A 321 15.04 14.49 -1.20
N LEU A 322 14.20 13.69 -1.88
CA LEU A 322 13.85 13.84 -3.29
C LEU A 322 13.24 15.20 -3.63
N LEU A 323 12.18 15.57 -2.93
CA LEU A 323 11.41 16.79 -3.18
C LEU A 323 12.27 18.01 -2.85
N ASN A 324 13.06 17.94 -1.77
CA ASN A 324 13.97 19.01 -1.43
C ASN A 324 15.09 19.21 -2.44
N GLU A 325 15.60 18.15 -3.07
CA GLU A 325 16.58 18.27 -4.17
C GLU A 325 15.95 18.81 -5.45
N ARG A 326 14.76 18.34 -5.85
CA ARG A 326 14.02 18.90 -7.00
C ARG A 326 13.75 20.39 -6.82
N ALA A 327 13.33 20.78 -5.63
CA ALA A 327 13.13 22.18 -5.27
C ALA A 327 14.47 22.96 -5.28
N ALA A 328 15.60 22.35 -4.91
CA ALA A 328 16.92 22.99 -4.96
C ALA A 328 17.40 23.26 -6.40
N GLN A 329 16.99 22.40 -7.33
CA GLN A 329 17.28 22.56 -8.76
C GLN A 329 16.36 23.59 -9.43
N ARG A 330 15.16 23.83 -8.88
CA ARG A 330 14.16 24.78 -9.40
C ARG A 330 14.28 26.18 -8.80
N GLU A 331 14.66 26.30 -7.53
CA GLU A 331 14.71 27.57 -6.81
C GLU A 331 16.04 27.80 -6.05
N PRO A 332 16.61 29.02 -6.12
CA PRO A 332 17.84 29.34 -5.41
C PRO A 332 17.66 29.36 -3.88
N PRO A 333 18.72 29.10 -3.08
CA PRO A 333 18.64 28.94 -1.63
C PRO A 333 18.00 30.13 -0.89
N ALA A 334 18.15 31.35 -1.41
CA ALA A 334 17.59 32.57 -0.82
C ALA A 334 16.05 32.63 -0.90
N ALA A 335 15.44 32.06 -1.94
CA ALA A 335 13.99 31.99 -2.06
C ALA A 335 13.40 31.02 -1.03
N ARG A 336 14.08 29.89 -0.81
CA ARG A 336 13.66 28.85 0.16
C ARG A 336 13.80 29.30 1.62
N ALA A 337 14.85 30.06 1.93
CA ALA A 337 15.02 30.66 3.25
C ALA A 337 13.93 31.71 3.56
N ALA A 338 13.50 32.49 2.55
CA ALA A 338 12.41 33.44 2.70
C ALA A 338 11.04 32.73 2.86
N THR A 339 10.85 31.57 2.23
CA THR A 339 9.66 30.71 2.39
C THR A 339 9.59 30.10 3.80
N LEU A 340 10.71 29.59 4.32
CA LEU A 340 10.81 29.08 5.71
C LEU A 340 10.72 30.16 6.80
N GLN A 341 11.00 31.43 6.49
CA GLN A 341 10.80 32.55 7.42
C GLN A 341 9.36 33.08 7.45
N ARG A 342 8.51 32.63 6.51
CA ARG A 342 7.09 32.99 6.42
C ARG A 342 6.15 31.92 6.99
N ALA A 343 6.64 30.68 7.13
CA ALA A 343 6.01 29.62 7.94
C ALA A 343 6.41 29.77 9.41
#